data_AF-A0A967HIA4-F1
#
_entry.id   AF-A0A967HIA4-F1
#
_cell.length_a   1.000
_cell.length_b   1.000
_cell.length_c   1.000
_cell.angle_alpha   90.00
_cell.angle_beta   90.00
_cell.angle_gamma   90.00
#
_symmetry.space_group_name_H-M   'P 1'
#
loop_
_entity.id
_entity.type
_entity.pdbx_description
1 polymer ?
#
loop_
_entity_poly.entity_id
_entity_poly.type
_entity_poly.pdbx_seq_one_letter_code
_entity_poly.pdbx_strand_id
1 'polypeptide(L)'
;DYGEAIEDADLPPSLWLAGAGDTDIAHPRDVREFAVETGSRDFELHVLGKRNGNAVDYGHAAILTHPRAAEEIFPLIGGWLHRHDG
;
A
#
# COMPACT_ATOMS: atom_id res chain seq x y z
N ASP A 1 -9.46 20.74 -5.55
CA ASP A 1 -8.01 20.74 -5.39
C ASP A 1 -7.73 20.24 -3.99
N TYR A 2 -7.34 18.96 -3.86
CA TYR A 2 -7.09 18.36 -2.53
C TYR A 2 -5.68 18.70 -2.01
N GLY A 3 -4.86 19.37 -2.83
CA GLY A 3 -3.48 19.74 -2.49
C GLY A 3 -3.36 20.84 -1.44
N GLU A 4 -4.31 21.79 -1.37
CA GLU A 4 -4.18 22.95 -0.46
C GLU A 4 -4.44 22.64 1.03
N ALA A 5 -4.95 21.45 1.38
CA ALA A 5 -5.23 21.08 2.78
C ALA A 5 -4.09 20.31 3.46
N ILE A 6 -3.00 19.99 2.74
CA ILE A 6 -1.97 19.04 3.21
C ILE A 6 -0.67 19.76 3.63
N GLU A 7 -0.55 21.08 3.45
CA GLU A 7 0.71 21.79 3.70
C GLU A 7 1.16 21.84 5.18
N ASP A 8 0.29 21.54 6.15
CA ASP A 8 0.61 21.69 7.59
C ASP A 8 0.20 20.48 8.48
N ALA A 9 -0.26 19.38 7.89
CA ALA A 9 -0.55 18.15 8.65
C ALA A 9 0.61 17.18 8.51
N ASP A 10 1.42 17.00 9.57
CA ASP A 10 2.30 15.84 9.68
C ASP A 10 1.42 14.58 9.67
N LEU A 11 1.30 13.96 8.49
CA LEU A 11 0.55 12.72 8.34
C LEU A 11 1.20 11.65 9.21
N PRO A 12 0.40 10.79 9.86
CA PRO A 12 0.96 9.65 10.58
C PRO A 12 1.72 8.75 9.61
N PRO A 13 2.63 7.90 10.12
CA PRO A 13 3.24 6.86 9.33
C PRO A 13 2.17 6.09 8.54
N SER A 14 2.43 5.83 7.27
CA SER A 14 1.43 5.23 6.37
C SER A 14 1.94 4.01 5.64
N LEU A 15 1.11 2.97 5.58
CA LEU A 15 1.36 1.77 4.78
C LEU A 15 0.48 1.79 3.53
N TRP A 16 1.12 1.73 2.38
CA TRP A 16 0.49 1.67 1.07
C TRP A 16 0.69 0.28 0.47
N LEU A 17 -0.39 -0.30 -0.07
CA LEU A 17 -0.37 -1.62 -0.71
C LEU A 17 -0.88 -1.48 -2.13
N ALA A 18 -0.12 -1.99 -3.11
CA ALA A 18 -0.52 -2.00 -4.51
C ALA A 18 -0.38 -3.40 -5.11
N GLY A 19 -1.40 -3.87 -5.82
CA GLY A 19 -1.33 -5.16 -6.53
C GLY A 19 -0.44 -5.06 -7.78
N ALA A 20 0.51 -5.98 -7.95
CA ALA A 20 1.33 -6.01 -9.17
C ALA A 20 0.53 -6.33 -10.45
N GLY A 21 -0.63 -6.97 -10.29
CA GLY A 21 -1.59 -7.25 -11.36
C GLY A 21 -2.73 -6.23 -11.44
N ASP A 22 -2.71 -5.15 -10.65
CA ASP A 22 -3.65 -4.04 -10.78
C ASP A 22 -3.12 -3.06 -11.84
N THR A 23 -3.59 -3.20 -13.08
CA THR A 23 -3.12 -2.37 -14.19
C THR A 23 -4.03 -1.18 -14.50
N ASP A 24 -5.22 -1.16 -13.92
CA ASP A 24 -6.31 -0.29 -14.38
C ASP A 24 -6.84 0.64 -13.29
N ILE A 25 -6.88 0.22 -12.01
CA ILE A 25 -7.56 0.97 -10.94
C ILE A 25 -6.55 1.64 -10.01
N ALA A 26 -5.55 0.89 -9.53
CA ALA A 26 -4.52 1.40 -8.63
C ALA A 26 -3.16 0.85 -9.04
N HIS A 27 -2.71 1.25 -10.23
CA HIS A 27 -1.42 0.82 -10.76
C HIS A 27 -0.28 1.18 -9.78
N PRO A 28 0.68 0.28 -9.50
CA PRO A 28 1.70 0.50 -8.48
C PRO A 28 2.52 1.79 -8.63
N ARG A 29 2.68 2.27 -9.88
CA ARG A 29 3.31 3.56 -10.14
C ARG A 29 2.47 4.73 -9.63
N ASP A 30 1.17 4.72 -9.90
CA ASP A 30 0.27 5.81 -9.55
C ASP A 30 0.08 5.85 -8.03
N VAL A 31 0.03 4.69 -7.37
CA VAL A 31 0.03 4.61 -5.89
C VAL A 31 1.30 5.20 -5.29
N ARG A 32 2.47 4.97 -5.92
CA ARG A 32 3.73 5.57 -5.48
C ARG A 32 3.72 7.09 -5.67
N GLU A 33 3.30 7.56 -6.83
CA GLU A 33 3.24 9.00 -7.14
C GLU A 33 2.28 9.69 -6.16
N PHE A 34 1.11 9.10 -5.91
CA PHE A 34 0.15 9.60 -4.94
C PHE A 34 0.70 9.64 -3.50
N ALA A 35 1.38 8.56 -3.04
CA ALA A 35 2.00 8.54 -1.71
C ALA A 35 3.01 9.69 -1.53
N VAL A 36 3.80 10.00 -2.57
CA VAL A 36 4.73 11.13 -2.58
C VAL A 36 4.00 12.48 -2.57
N GLU A 37 2.93 12.62 -3.35
CA GLU A 37 2.10 13.83 -3.41
C GLU A 37 1.38 14.14 -2.09
N THR A 38 1.12 13.13 -1.25
CA THR A 38 0.53 13.36 0.08
C THR A 38 1.44 14.11 1.05
N GLY A 39 2.71 14.35 0.69
CA GLY A 39 3.66 15.01 1.59
C GLY A 39 4.06 14.17 2.81
N SER A 40 3.58 12.91 2.90
CA SER A 40 3.96 11.99 3.97
C SER A 40 5.48 11.73 3.92
N ARG A 41 6.16 12.06 5.02
CA ARG A 41 7.61 11.86 5.16
C ARG A 41 7.96 10.45 5.64
N ASP A 42 6.99 9.74 6.19
CA ASP A 42 7.13 8.39 6.73
C ASP A 42 6.07 7.49 6.11
N PHE A 43 6.44 6.83 5.01
CA PHE A 43 5.56 5.88 4.36
C PHE A 43 6.33 4.64 3.88
N GLU A 44 5.63 3.51 3.90
CA GLU A 44 6.10 2.24 3.35
C GLU A 44 5.15 1.82 2.22
N LEU A 45 5.68 1.48 1.04
CA LEU A 45 4.90 0.97 -0.08
C LEU A 45 5.30 -0.47 -0.40
N HIS A 46 4.33 -1.38 -0.34
CA HIS A 46 4.47 -2.77 -0.77
C HIS A 46 3.74 -3.03 -2.08
N VAL A 47 4.48 -3.58 -3.04
CA VAL A 47 3.91 -4.08 -4.29
C VAL A 47 3.72 -5.59 -4.15
N LEU A 48 2.46 -6.03 -4.23
CA LEU A 48 2.01 -7.39 -3.97
C LEU A 48 2.03 -8.22 -5.26
N GLY A 49 3.09 -8.99 -5.47
CA GLY A 49 3.30 -9.75 -6.70
C GLY A 49 4.40 -10.78 -6.63
N LYS A 50 4.49 -11.62 -7.68
CA LYS A 50 5.43 -12.75 -7.72
C LYS A 50 6.89 -12.33 -7.61
N ARG A 51 7.23 -11.18 -8.21
CA ARG A 51 8.58 -10.60 -8.12
C ARG A 51 8.93 -10.13 -6.71
N ASN A 52 7.94 -9.96 -5.84
CA ASN A 52 8.06 -9.46 -4.48
C ASN A 52 7.81 -10.56 -3.43
N GLY A 53 7.77 -11.84 -3.85
CA GLY A 53 7.68 -12.99 -2.96
C GLY A 53 6.26 -13.53 -2.73
N ASN A 54 5.24 -12.93 -3.33
CA ASN A 54 3.87 -13.46 -3.29
C ASN A 54 3.66 -14.63 -4.27
N ALA A 55 2.63 -15.44 -4.05
CA ALA A 55 2.33 -16.55 -4.97
C ALA A 55 1.68 -16.08 -6.29
N VAL A 56 1.03 -14.93 -6.28
CA VAL A 56 0.29 -14.37 -7.43
C VAL A 56 0.57 -12.88 -7.60
N ASP A 57 0.37 -12.38 -8.82
CA ASP A 57 0.33 -10.95 -9.09
C ASP A 57 -1.09 -10.47 -8.75
N TYR A 58 -1.24 -9.85 -7.58
CA TYR A 58 -2.55 -9.47 -7.05
C TYR A 58 -3.16 -8.34 -7.90
N GLY A 59 -4.44 -8.47 -8.27
CA GLY A 59 -5.24 -7.38 -8.82
C GLY A 59 -5.90 -6.54 -7.72
N HIS A 60 -6.65 -5.49 -8.11
CA HIS A 60 -7.20 -4.48 -7.19
C HIS A 60 -7.92 -5.06 -5.97
N ALA A 61 -9.06 -5.72 -6.19
CA ALA A 61 -9.84 -6.32 -5.10
C ALA A 61 -9.18 -7.59 -4.54
N ALA A 62 -8.26 -8.20 -5.28
CA ALA A 62 -7.63 -9.47 -4.91
C ALA A 62 -6.77 -9.32 -3.65
N ILE A 63 -6.24 -8.13 -3.37
CA ILE A 63 -5.48 -7.85 -2.14
C ILE A 63 -6.30 -8.11 -0.86
N LEU A 64 -7.64 -8.10 -0.95
CA LEU A 64 -8.56 -8.40 0.15
C LEU A 64 -9.32 -9.73 -0.03
N THR A 65 -9.53 -10.16 -1.27
CA THR A 65 -10.49 -11.23 -1.58
C THR A 65 -9.86 -12.54 -2.05
N HIS A 66 -8.61 -12.52 -2.49
CA HIS A 66 -7.95 -13.73 -2.93
C HIS A 66 -7.73 -14.67 -1.74
N PRO A 67 -7.90 -16.00 -1.87
CA PRO A 67 -7.78 -16.94 -0.75
C PRO A 67 -6.46 -16.84 0.03
N ARG A 68 -5.37 -16.49 -0.66
CA ARG A 68 -4.03 -16.32 -0.06
C ARG A 68 -3.80 -14.97 0.60
N ALA A 69 -4.68 -13.98 0.43
CA ALA A 69 -4.51 -12.64 1.02
C ALA A 69 -4.36 -12.70 2.55
N ALA A 70 -5.12 -13.59 3.19
CA ALA A 70 -5.05 -13.78 4.63
C ALA A 70 -3.70 -14.34 5.11
N GLU A 71 -3.02 -15.11 4.27
CA GLU A 71 -1.72 -15.73 4.59
C GLU A 71 -0.54 -14.83 4.19
N GLU A 72 -0.67 -14.08 3.10
CA GLU A 72 0.46 -13.36 2.48
C GLU A 72 0.42 -11.84 2.76
N ILE A 73 -0.75 -11.24 2.96
CA ILE A 73 -0.91 -9.77 3.06
C ILE A 73 -1.25 -9.35 4.49
N PHE A 74 -2.20 -10.02 5.14
CA PHE A 74 -2.66 -9.58 6.46
C PHE A 74 -1.58 -9.66 7.55
N PRO A 75 -0.68 -10.68 7.58
CA PRO A 75 0.44 -10.69 8.53
C PRO A 75 1.41 -9.53 8.32
N LEU A 76 1.61 -9.08 7.08
CA LEU A 76 2.41 -7.90 6.76
C LEU A 76 1.77 -6.64 7.36
N ILE A 77 0.45 -6.47 7.20
CA ILE A 77 -0.29 -5.34 7.78
C ILE A 77 -0.20 -5.37 9.31
N GLY A 78 -0.47 -6.53 9.93
CA GLY A 78 -0.39 -6.68 11.38
C GLY A 78 1.01 -6.43 11.93
N GLY A 79 2.05 -6.91 11.23
CA GLY A 79 3.44 -6.66 11.58
C GLY A 79 3.83 -5.19 11.41
N TRP A 80 3.28 -4.48 10.42
CA TRP A 80 3.46 -3.03 10.29
C TRP A 80 2.78 -2.29 11.44
N LEU A 81 1.50 -2.56 11.70
CA LEU A 81 0.77 -1.94 12.81
C LEU A 81 1.50 -2.15 14.14
N HIS A 82 1.99 -3.36 14.42
CA HIS A 82 2.72 -3.65 15.65
C HIS A 82 4.04 -2.85 15.78
N ARG A 83 4.74 -2.55 14.68
CA ARG A 83 5.94 -1.70 14.71
C ARG A 83 5.63 -0.22 14.99
N HIS A 84 4.39 0.19 14.75
CA HIS A 84 3.93 1.57 14.88
C HIS A 84 2.90 1.75 16.02
N ASP A 85 2.60 0.69 16.77
CA ASP A 85 1.94 0.73 18.08
C ASP A 85 2.97 1.27 19.08
N GLY A 86 2.77 2.50 19.54
CA GLY A 86 3.71 3.26 20.38
C GLY A 86 4.07 2.63 21.71
#